data_AF-A0A4Q7J9U7-F1
#
_entry.id   AF-A0A4Q7J9U7-F1
#
_cell.length_a   1.000
_cell.length_b   1.000
_cell.length_c   1.000
_cell.angle_alpha   90.00
_cell.angle_beta   90.00
_cell.angle_gamma   90.00
#
_symmetry.space_group_name_H-M   'P 1'
#
loop_
_entity.id
_entity.type
_entity.pdbx_description
1 polymer ?
#
loop_
_entity_poly.entity_id
_entity_poly.type
_entity_poly.pdbx_seq_one_letter_code
_entity_poly.pdbx_strand_id
1 'polypeptide(L)'
;MIRVLLADTGAGGLGELARRLRDAGAEVIVLGDAGPVPHLVRAVEQEDPALVGIGPDLSGAAELAAALPGRVVFGYGEAPAGTALTRVFTDPGLAADWVTTVAVEAICTTDPRSRAPR
;
A
#
# COMPACT_ATOMS: atom_id res chain seq x y z
N MET A 1 2.78 -14.67 -3.66
CA MET A 1 1.60 -14.04 -3.03
C MET A 1 2.07 -12.75 -2.39
N ILE A 2 1.47 -11.61 -2.72
CA ILE A 2 1.89 -10.31 -2.19
C ILE A 2 1.18 -10.02 -0.87
N ARG A 3 1.87 -9.32 0.04
CA ARG A 3 1.32 -8.81 1.29
C ARG A 3 1.13 -7.31 1.17
N VAL A 4 -0.08 -6.83 1.45
CA VAL A 4 -0.45 -5.42 1.38
C VAL A 4 -1.00 -5.01 2.74
N LEU A 5 -0.39 -3.99 3.33
CA LEU A 5 -0.86 -3.39 4.57
C LEU A 5 -1.68 -2.14 4.23
N LEU A 6 -2.91 -2.06 4.71
CA LEU A 6 -3.82 -0.94 4.55
C LEU A 6 -4.07 -0.29 5.90
N ALA A 7 -3.70 0.97 6.04
CA ALA A 7 -3.88 1.80 7.23
C ALA A 7 -5.16 2.63 7.11
N ASP A 8 -6.19 2.28 7.88
CA ASP A 8 -7.44 3.06 7.96
C ASP A 8 -7.27 4.22 8.94
N THR A 9 -7.27 5.43 8.40
CA THR A 9 -7.11 6.70 9.14
C THR A 9 -8.44 7.38 9.47
N GLY A 10 -9.57 6.70 9.30
CA GLY A 10 -10.85 7.14 9.84
C GLY A 10 -11.74 7.85 8.82
N ALA A 11 -12.40 7.06 7.98
CA ALA A 11 -13.78 7.33 7.53
C ALA A 11 -14.49 6.08 7.02
N GLY A 12 -13.83 4.91 7.01
CA GLY A 12 -14.32 3.74 6.30
C GLY A 12 -14.28 3.98 4.79
N GLY A 13 -13.35 3.35 4.11
CA GLY A 13 -13.20 3.48 2.66
C GLY A 13 -12.33 2.40 2.06
N LEU A 14 -11.47 1.79 2.88
CA LEU A 14 -10.56 0.73 2.46
C LEU A 14 -11.24 -0.63 2.33
N GLY A 15 -12.48 -0.80 2.78
CA GLY A 15 -13.18 -2.09 2.72
C GLY A 15 -13.33 -2.64 1.30
N GLU A 16 -13.74 -1.79 0.35
CA GLU A 16 -13.90 -2.18 -1.06
C GLU A 16 -12.54 -2.47 -1.72
N LEU A 17 -11.54 -1.63 -1.46
CA LEU A 17 -10.17 -1.86 -1.94
C LEU A 17 -9.61 -3.17 -1.39
N ALA A 18 -9.74 -3.41 -0.08
CA ALA A 18 -9.26 -4.62 0.57
C ALA A 18 -9.95 -5.87 0.01
N ARG A 19 -11.24 -5.79 -0.32
CA ARG A 19 -11.97 -6.88 -0.96
C ARG A 19 -11.39 -7.18 -2.34
N ARG A 20 -11.23 -6.17 -3.20
CA ARG A 20 -10.68 -6.36 -4.56
C ARG A 20 -9.28 -6.93 -4.56
N LEU A 21 -8.43 -6.46 -3.66
CA LEU A 21 -7.08 -6.98 -3.50
C LEU A 21 -7.08 -8.46 -3.07
N ARG A 22 -7.96 -8.85 -2.14
CA ARG A 22 -8.13 -10.27 -1.76
C ARG A 22 -8.65 -11.11 -2.92
N ASP A 23 -9.63 -10.59 -3.67
CA ASP A 23 -10.18 -11.27 -4.86
C ASP A 23 -9.10 -11.45 -5.95
N ALA A 24 -8.13 -10.54 -6.03
CA ALA A 24 -6.95 -10.65 -6.88
C ALA A 24 -5.84 -11.57 -6.32
N GLY A 25 -6.05 -12.18 -5.14
CA GLY A 25 -5.11 -13.12 -4.52
C GLY A 25 -4.02 -12.46 -3.66
N ALA A 26 -4.17 -11.19 -3.28
CA ALA A 26 -3.29 -10.53 -2.33
C ALA A 26 -3.67 -10.86 -0.87
N GLU A 27 -2.66 -11.00 -0.01
CA GLU A 27 -2.84 -11.01 1.44
C GLU A 27 -3.00 -9.57 1.92
N VAL A 28 -4.18 -9.22 2.45
CA VAL A 28 -4.49 -7.84 2.86
C VAL A 28 -4.65 -7.75 4.37
N ILE A 29 -3.72 -7.02 4.99
CA ILE A 29 -3.71 -6.69 6.42
C ILE A 29 -4.30 -5.30 6.56
N VAL A 30 -5.42 -5.19 7.27
CA VAL A 30 -6.04 -3.88 7.54
C VAL A 30 -5.73 -3.49 8.97
N LEU A 31 -4.91 -2.44 9.15
CA LEU A 31 -4.82 -1.74 10.42
C LEU A 31 -5.98 -0.77 10.51
N GLY A 32 -7.00 -1.15 11.27
CA GLY A 32 -8.01 -0.20 11.74
C GLY A 32 -7.37 0.77 12.75
N ASP A 33 -7.88 2.01 12.78
CA ASP A 33 -7.33 3.13 13.58
C ASP A 33 -5.81 3.07 13.67
N ALA A 34 -5.19 3.32 12.51
CA ALA A 34 -3.75 3.24 12.30
C ALA A 34 -2.91 4.02 13.35
N GLY A 35 -3.53 4.96 14.07
CA GLY A 35 -2.85 5.79 15.04
C GLY A 35 -1.76 6.65 14.41
N PRO A 36 -0.81 7.17 15.20
CA PRO A 36 0.26 8.01 14.69
C PRO A 36 1.26 7.21 13.83
N VAL A 37 1.95 7.91 12.91
CA VAL A 37 2.92 7.33 11.95
C VAL A 37 3.91 6.32 12.58
N PRO A 38 4.47 6.52 13.80
CA PRO A 38 5.36 5.54 14.41
C PRO A 38 4.74 4.16 14.63
N HIS A 39 3.43 4.08 14.92
CA HIS A 39 2.73 2.80 15.06
C HIS A 39 2.60 2.09 13.72
N LEU A 40 2.34 2.83 12.64
CA LEU A 40 2.31 2.29 11.29
C LEU A 40 3.68 1.77 10.85
N VAL A 41 4.75 2.51 11.14
CA VAL A 41 6.11 2.04 10.85
C VAL A 41 6.38 0.72 11.55
N ARG A 42 6.02 0.59 12.84
CA ARG A 42 6.16 -0.68 13.57
C ARG A 42 5.37 -1.82 12.95
N ALA A 43 4.14 -1.56 12.53
CA ALA A 43 3.32 -2.58 11.88
C ALA A 43 3.94 -3.01 10.54
N VAL A 44 4.46 -2.07 9.75
CA VAL A 44 5.17 -2.38 8.50
C VAL A 44 6.45 -3.18 8.76
N GLU A 45 7.21 -2.85 9.80
CA GLU A 45 8.40 -3.62 10.19
C GLU A 45 8.06 -5.06 10.62
N GLN A 46 6.96 -5.25 11.34
CA GLN A 46 6.53 -6.56 11.86
C GLN A 46 5.94 -7.45 10.77
N GLU A 47 5.09 -6.89 9.91
CA GLU A 47 4.34 -7.65 8.92
C GLU A 47 5.08 -7.80 7.58
N ASP A 48 6.15 -7.02 7.38
CA ASP A 48 6.96 -6.93 6.15
C ASP A 48 6.11 -6.93 4.86
N PRO A 49 5.16 -5.98 4.72
CA PRO A 49 4.34 -5.91 3.52
C PRO A 49 5.18 -5.46 2.32
N ALA A 50 4.81 -5.96 1.15
CA ALA A 50 5.38 -5.51 -0.12
C ALA A 50 4.89 -4.08 -0.46
N LEU A 51 3.64 -3.76 -0.12
CA LEU A 51 3.03 -2.45 -0.35
C LEU A 51 2.29 -1.94 0.89
N VAL A 52 2.31 -0.63 1.08
CA VAL A 52 1.61 0.06 2.18
C VAL A 52 0.64 1.08 1.59
N GLY A 53 -0.65 0.89 1.85
CA GLY A 53 -1.71 1.83 1.53
C GLY A 53 -2.15 2.59 2.78
N ILE A 54 -2.38 3.89 2.66
CA ILE A 54 -2.93 4.73 3.74
C ILE A 54 -4.16 5.47 3.23
N GLY A 55 -5.20 5.59 4.05
CA GLY A 55 -6.42 6.29 3.68
C GLY A 55 -7.56 6.12 4.69
N PRO A 56 -8.65 6.89 4.60
CA PRO A 56 -8.90 7.92 3.60
C PRO A 56 -8.21 9.26 3.88
N ASP A 57 -7.76 9.51 5.12
CA ASP A 57 -6.92 10.67 5.44
C ASP A 57 -5.45 10.39 5.11
N LEU A 58 -4.86 11.25 4.27
CA LEU A 58 -3.49 11.15 3.77
C LEU A 58 -2.52 12.12 4.46
N SER A 59 -2.96 12.82 5.51
CA SER A 59 -2.17 13.80 6.27
C SER A 59 -0.80 13.25 6.73
N GLY A 60 -0.75 12.01 7.21
CA GLY A 60 0.47 11.33 7.66
C GLY A 60 1.24 10.56 6.57
N ALA A 61 0.76 10.56 5.33
CA ALA A 61 1.29 9.66 4.31
C ALA A 61 2.69 10.04 3.82
N ALA A 62 2.98 11.33 3.73
CA ALA A 62 4.31 11.83 3.34
C ALA A 62 5.36 11.50 4.42
N GLU A 63 5.01 11.64 5.69
CA GLU A 63 5.87 11.27 6.81
C GLU A 63 6.13 9.77 6.85
N LEU A 64 5.09 8.95 6.62
CA LEU A 64 5.22 7.49 6.53
C LEU A 64 6.15 7.05 5.38
N ALA A 65 6.00 7.66 4.20
CA ALA A 65 6.86 7.38 3.05
C ALA A 65 8.32 7.79 3.32
N ALA A 66 8.54 8.90 4.03
CA ALA A 66 9.87 9.33 4.45
C ALA A 66 10.48 8.39 5.51
N ALA A 67 9.66 7.84 6.41
CA ALA A 67 10.10 6.92 7.46
C ALA A 67 10.43 5.51 6.93
N LEU A 68 9.90 5.13 5.76
CA LEU A 68 10.07 3.81 5.15
C LEU A 68 10.78 3.88 3.78
N PRO A 69 12.03 4.37 3.72
CA PRO A 69 12.77 4.46 2.46
C PRO A 69 12.96 3.07 1.86
N GLY A 70 12.46 2.87 0.64
CA GLY A 70 12.52 1.58 -0.07
C GLY A 70 11.24 0.74 0.00
N ARG A 71 10.19 1.21 0.68
CA ARG A 71 8.85 0.60 0.60
C ARG A 71 7.95 1.38 -0.36
N VAL A 72 7.06 0.67 -1.03
CA VAL A 72 6.08 1.28 -1.93
C VAL A 72 4.88 1.74 -1.10
N VAL A 73 4.76 3.06 -0.93
CA VAL A 73 3.65 3.70 -0.22
C VAL A 73 2.70 4.37 -1.22
N PHE A 74 1.40 4.14 -1.08
CA PHE A 74 0.36 4.79 -1.88
C PHE A 74 -0.77 5.33 -1.00
N GLY A 75 -1.40 6.40 -1.46
CA GLY A 75 -2.57 6.98 -0.81
C GLY A 75 -3.87 6.50 -1.45
N TYR A 76 -4.88 6.24 -0.63
CA TYR A 76 -6.24 5.99 -1.08
C TYR A 76 -7.19 7.01 -0.43
N GLY A 77 -7.90 7.79 -1.23
CA GLY A 77 -8.79 8.85 -0.74
C GLY A 77 -8.47 10.22 -1.32
N GLU A 78 -9.01 11.25 -0.69
CA GLU A 78 -8.81 12.63 -1.11
C GLU A 78 -7.45 13.14 -0.61
N ALA A 79 -6.56 13.45 -1.54
CA ALA A 79 -5.27 14.06 -1.20
C ALA A 79 -5.48 15.50 -0.70
N PRO A 80 -5.09 15.84 0.54
CA PRO A 80 -5.00 17.23 0.92
C PRO A 80 -4.00 17.95 0.02
N ALA A 81 -4.27 19.22 -0.26
CA ALA A 81 -3.39 20.07 -1.06
C ALA A 81 -1.98 20.06 -0.45
N GLY A 82 -0.96 19.66 -1.23
CA GLY A 82 0.42 19.52 -0.77
C GLY A 82 0.86 18.10 -0.39
N THR A 83 0.01 17.08 -0.59
CA THR A 83 0.43 15.68 -0.41
C THR A 83 1.52 15.30 -1.39
N ALA A 84 2.74 15.05 -0.90
CA ALA A 84 3.90 14.68 -1.70
C ALA A 84 3.96 13.18 -2.06
N LEU A 85 2.83 12.47 -2.00
CA LEU A 85 2.79 11.07 -2.41
C LEU A 85 2.87 10.96 -3.93
N THR A 86 3.76 10.09 -4.40
CA THR A 86 3.90 9.78 -5.82
C THR A 86 2.64 9.13 -6.41
N ARG A 87 1.86 8.41 -5.59
CA ARG A 87 0.69 7.65 -6.03
C ARG A 87 -0.47 7.85 -5.06
N VAL A 88 -1.55 8.45 -5.56
CA VAL A 88 -2.82 8.61 -4.84
C VAL A 88 -3.95 8.16 -5.75
N PHE A 89 -4.89 7.40 -5.19
CA PHE A 89 -6.06 6.89 -5.89
C PHE A 89 -7.33 7.25 -5.14
N THR A 90 -8.34 7.74 -5.86
CA THR A 90 -9.70 7.91 -5.32
C THR A 90 -10.61 6.74 -5.72
N ASP A 91 -10.27 6.04 -6.80
CA ASP A 91 -11.00 4.88 -7.31
C ASP A 91 -10.39 3.56 -6.79
N PRO A 92 -11.16 2.67 -6.14
CA PRO A 92 -10.65 1.43 -5.60
C PRO A 92 -10.27 0.39 -6.68
N GLY A 93 -10.79 0.51 -7.89
CA GLY A 93 -10.47 -0.37 -9.03
C GLY A 93 -9.11 -0.03 -9.59
N LEU A 94 -8.86 1.25 -9.86
CA LEU A 94 -7.56 1.73 -10.32
C LEU A 94 -6.45 1.44 -9.29
N ALA A 95 -6.74 1.60 -7.99
CA ALA A 95 -5.80 1.26 -6.93
C ALA A 95 -5.46 -0.25 -6.94
N ALA A 96 -6.46 -1.12 -7.04
CA ALA A 96 -6.26 -2.57 -7.06
C ALA A 96 -5.49 -3.04 -8.31
N ASP A 97 -5.83 -2.50 -9.49
CA ASP A 97 -5.13 -2.82 -10.74
C ASP A 97 -3.66 -2.39 -10.68
N TRP A 98 -3.39 -1.20 -10.14
CA TRP A 98 -2.03 -0.72 -9.97
C TRP A 98 -1.24 -1.56 -8.97
N VAL A 99 -1.82 -1.90 -7.80
CA VAL A 99 -1.18 -2.79 -6.82
C VAL A 99 -0.84 -4.14 -7.45
N THR A 100 -1.75 -4.70 -8.26
CA THR A 100 -1.52 -5.96 -8.96
C THR A 100 -0.39 -5.85 -10.00
N THR A 101 -0.31 -4.71 -10.69
CA THR A 101 0.79 -4.45 -11.63
C THR A 101 2.14 -4.34 -10.92
N VAL A 102 2.22 -3.55 -9.85
CA VAL A 102 3.46 -3.41 -9.05
C VAL A 102 3.84 -4.71 -8.37
N ALA A 103 2.86 -5.50 -7.94
CA ALA A 103 3.08 -6.83 -7.40
C ALA A 103 3.74 -7.77 -8.41
N VAL A 104 3.28 -7.77 -9.66
CA VAL A 104 3.90 -8.53 -10.74
C VAL A 104 5.33 -8.04 -10.97
N GLU A 105 5.57 -6.73 -11.01
CA GLU A 105 6.92 -6.17 -11.18
C GLU A 105 7.86 -6.54 -10.01
N ALA A 106 7.38 -6.46 -8.77
CA ALA A 106 8.14 -6.83 -7.58
C ALA A 106 8.51 -8.32 -7.58
N ILE A 107 7.56 -9.20 -7.91
CA ILE A 107 7.82 -10.65 -8.03
C ILE A 107 8.83 -10.93 -9.15
N CYS A 108 8.68 -10.29 -10.32
CA CYS A 108 9.57 -10.48 -11.46
C CYS A 108 10.98 -9.93 -11.23
N THR A 109 11.14 -8.87 -10.42
CA THR A 109 12.47 -8.31 -10.12
C THR A 109 13.21 -9.08 -9.02
N THR A 110 12.48 -9.77 -8.12
CA THR A 110 13.06 -10.56 -7.02
C THR A 110 13.35 -12.01 -7.41
N ASP A 111 12.92 -12.47 -8.59
CA ASP A 111 13.28 -13.80 -9.10
C ASP A 111 14.49 -13.73 -10.07
N PRO A 112 15.74 -14.01 -9.61
CA PRO A 112 16.91 -14.09 -10.48
C PRO A 112 16.92 -15.34 -11.39
N ARG A 113 15.95 -16.26 -11.28
CA ARG A 113 15.81 -17.44 -12.16
C ARG A 113 14.98 -17.14 -13.42
N SER A 114 14.22 -16.05 -13.45
CA SER A 114 13.54 -15.54 -14.66
C SER A 114 14.53 -15.03 -15.71
N ARG A 115 15.79 -14.80 -15.34
CA ARG A 115 16.88 -14.44 -16.25
C ARG A 115 17.57 -15.71 -16.77
N ALA A 116 16.84 -16.54 -17.52
CA ALA A 116 17.47 -17.58 -18.32
C ALA A 116 18.00 -16.97 -19.64
N PRO A 117 19.19 -17.38 -20.10
CA PRO A 117 19.93 -16.73 -21.18
C PRO A 117 19.36 -17.12 -22.55
N ARG A 118 19.44 -16.19 -23.49
CA ARG A 118 19.60 -16.51 -24.90
C ARG A 118 20.79 -15.76 -25.44
#